data_AF-A0A318TLG7-F1
#
_entry.id   AF-A0A318TLG7-F1
#
_cell.length_a   1.000
_cell.length_b   1.000
_cell.length_c   1.000
_cell.angle_alpha   90.00
_cell.angle_beta   90.00
_cell.angle_gamma   90.00
#
_symmetry.space_group_name_H-M   'P 1'
#
loop_
_entity.id
_entity.type
_entity.pdbx_description
1 polymer ?
#
loop_
_entity_poly.entity_id
_entity_poly.type
_entity_poly.pdbx_seq_one_letter_code
_entity_poly.pdbx_strand_id
1 'polypeptide(L)' 'MQEFKVTYFFDEQHYVRRFIHVESQEVAEALIRKERDHYIEFTDSRGIYHELNTRNVRVTQVSAYHRKKK' A
#
# COMPACT_ATOMS: atom_id res chain seq x y z
N MET A 1 -7.17 12.72 9.29
CA MET A 1 -6.51 11.76 8.39
C MET A 1 -6.15 10.52 9.18
N GLN A 2 -6.42 9.34 8.60
CA GLN A 2 -6.12 8.03 9.17
C GLN A 2 -4.98 7.38 8.37
N GLU A 3 -4.18 6.56 9.04
CA GLU A 3 -3.11 5.80 8.40
C GLU A 3 -3.65 4.45 7.94
N PHE A 4 -3.43 4.10 6.68
CA PHE A 4 -3.77 2.80 6.12
C PHE A 4 -2.50 2.10 5.66
N LYS A 5 -2.41 0.81 5.98
CA LYS A 5 -1.35 -0.08 5.50
C LYS A 5 -1.85 -0.80 4.26
N VAL A 6 -1.13 -0.62 3.16
CA VAL A 6 -1.34 -1.30 1.89
C VAL A 6 -0.25 -2.36 1.74
N THR A 7 -0.65 -3.60 1.46
CA THR A 7 0.29 -4.71 1.23
C THR A 7 0.07 -5.26 -0.17
N TYR A 8 1.14 -5.25 -0.98
CA TYR A 8 1.17 -5.80 -2.34
C TYR A 8 1.92 -7.12 -2.31
N PHE A 9 1.25 -8.21 -2.66
CA PHE A 9 1.82 -9.55 -2.70
C PHE A 9 2.19 -9.94 -4.13
N PHE A 10 3.46 -10.28 -4.36
CA PHE A 10 3.94 -10.81 -5.65
C PHE A 10 3.83 -12.35 -5.67
N ASP A 11 4.06 -12.98 -4.52
CA ASP A 11 3.82 -14.38 -4.24
C ASP A 11 3.60 -14.59 -2.73
N GLU A 12 3.74 -15.84 -2.24
CA GLU A 12 3.53 -16.20 -0.83
C GLU A 12 4.61 -15.65 0.12
N GLN A 13 5.82 -15.40 -0.39
CA GLN A 13 6.98 -14.99 0.40
C GLN A 13 7.36 -13.52 0.15
N HIS A 14 7.07 -13.00 -1.04
CA HIS A 14 7.47 -11.66 -1.46
C HIS A 14 6.30 -10.69 -1.42
N TYR A 15 6.45 -9.66 -0.59
CA TYR A 15 5.50 -8.55 -0.50
C TYR A 15 6.21 -7.23 -0.19
N VAL A 16 5.55 -6.14 -0.54
CA VAL A 16 5.95 -4.78 -0.15
C VAL A 16 4.80 -4.07 0.54
N ARG A 17 5.13 -3.18 1.49
CA ARG A 17 4.15 -2.41 2.26
C ARG A 17 4.30 -0.92 2.00
N ARG A 18 3.18 -0.27 1.72
CA ARG A 18 3.05 1.18 1.63
C ARG A 18 2.13 1.68 2.73
N PHE A 19 2.47 2.80 3.35
CA PHE A 19 1.59 3.49 4.29
C PHE A 19 1.03 4.74 3.62
N ILE A 20 -0.29 4.87 3.59
CA ILE A 20 -1.00 6.02 3.00
C ILE A 20 -1.82 6.73 4.06
N HIS A 21 -1.98 8.04 3.92
CA HIS A 21 -2.70 8.89 4.85
C HIS A 21 -3.90 9.50 4.14
N VAL A 22 -5.10 9.00 4.44
CA VAL A 22 -6.34 9.42 3.77
C VAL A 22 -7.49 9.54 4.77
N GLU A 23 -8.65 10.04 4.34
CA GLU A 23 -9.75 10.36 5.26
C GLU A 23 -10.54 9.13 5.73
N SER A 24 -10.69 8.12 4.86
CA SER A 24 -11.46 6.91 5.15
C SER A 24 -10.98 5.70 4.34
N GLN A 25 -11.52 4.51 4.66
CA GLN A 25 -11.25 3.26 3.95
C GLN A 25 -11.69 3.36 2.48
N GLU A 26 -12.83 3.99 2.21
CA GLU A 26 -13.37 4.15 0.85
C GLU A 26 -12.44 5.01 -0.01
N VAL A 27 -11.86 6.06 0.57
CA VAL A 27 -10.86 6.90 -0.11
C VAL A 27 -9.58 6.11 -0.38
N ALA A 28 -9.15 5.28 0.58
CA ALA A 28 -8.00 4.40 0.42
C ALA A 28 -8.22 3.42 -0.74
N GLU A 29 -9.37 2.75 -0.79
CA GLU A 29 -9.72 1.83 -1.87
C GLU A 29 -9.83 2.52 -3.22
N ALA A 30 -10.43 3.71 -3.28
CA ALA A 30 -10.55 4.48 -4.50
C ALA A 30 -9.16 4.89 -5.06
N LEU A 31 -8.23 5.27 -4.19
CA LEU A 31 -6.84 5.53 -4.57
C LEU A 31 -6.20 4.27 -5.17
N ILE A 32 -6.27 3.15 -4.46
CA ILE A 32 -5.65 1.90 -4.92
C ILE A 32 -6.29 1.39 -6.22
N ARG A 33 -7.60 1.58 -6.42
CA ARG A 33 -8.27 1.23 -7.68
C ARG A 33 -7.77 2.07 -8.86
N LYS A 34 -7.51 3.36 -8.65
CA LYS A 34 -6.95 4.25 -9.68
C LYS A 34 -5.51 3.91 -10.05
N GLU A 35 -4.75 3.33 -9.12
CA GLU A 35 -3.37 2.90 -9.32
C GLU A 35 -3.25 1.51 -9.98
N ARG A 36 -4.36 0.79 -10.21
CA ARG A 36 -4.35 -0.54 -10.84
C ARG A 36 -3.83 -0.48 -12.27
N ASP A 37 -3.00 -1.46 -12.62
CA ASP A 37 -2.34 -1.60 -13.92
C ASP A 37 -1.38 -0.45 -14.29
N HIS A 38 -0.95 0.34 -13.30
CA HIS A 38 0.00 1.44 -13.44
C HIS A 38 1.29 1.20 -12.64
N TYR A 39 2.33 1.97 -12.96
CA TYR A 39 3.52 2.07 -12.13
C TYR A 39 3.25 2.98 -10.94
N ILE A 40 3.69 2.56 -9.76
CA ILE A 40 3.72 3.37 -8.55
C ILE A 40 5.13 3.41 -7.98
N GLU A 41 5.46 4.54 -7.37
CA GLU A 41 6.70 4.77 -6.66
C GLU A 41 6.41 5.30 -5.26
N PHE A 42 7.19 4.86 -4.27
CA PHE A 42 7.12 5.39 -2.91
C PHE A 42 8.38 5.05 -2.10
N THR A 43 8.64 5.85 -1.07
CA THR A 43 9.71 5.58 -0.10
C THR A 43 9.09 5.09 1.21
N ASP A 44 9.58 3.97 1.76
CA ASP A 44 9.08 3.45 3.04
C ASP A 44 9.67 4.20 4.25
N SER A 45 9.18 3.88 5.44
CA SER A 45 9.66 4.52 6.69
C SER A 45 11.12 4.23 7.04
N ARG A 46 11.77 3.29 6.36
CA ARG A 46 13.20 2.97 6.48
C ARG A 46 14.04 3.71 5.44
N GLY A 47 13.44 4.53 4.59
CA GLY A 47 14.13 5.26 3.52
C GLY A 47 14.40 4.43 2.27
N ILE A 48 13.77 3.26 2.13
CA ILE A 48 13.95 2.40 0.95
C ILE A 48 13.00 2.87 -0.15
N TYR A 49 13.54 3.16 -1.35
CA TYR A 49 12.76 3.44 -2.55
C TYR A 49 12.17 2.16 -3.13
N HIS A 50 10.89 2.19 -3.43
CA HIS A 50 10.15 1.12 -4.08
C HIS A 50 9.51 1.65 -5.35
N GLU A 51 9.67 0.89 -6.42
CA GLU A 51 8.99 1.11 -7.70
C GLU A 51 8.44 -0.24 -8.17
N LEU A 52 7.16 -0.28 -8.53
CA LEU A 52 6.55 -1.50 -9.07
C LEU A 52 5.39 -1.19 -10.02
N ASN A 53 5.16 -2.12 -10.94
CA ASN A 53 3.95 -2.16 -11.75
C ASN A 53 2.87 -2.96 -11.00
N THR A 54 1.74 -2.33 -10.69
CA THR A 54 0.66 -2.97 -9.93
C THR A 54 -0.04 -4.08 -10.69
N ARG A 55 0.10 -4.17 -12.02
CA ARG A 55 -0.41 -5.29 -12.85
C ARG A 55 0.18 -6.64 -12.47
N ASN A 56 1.41 -6.66 -11.93
CA ASN A 56 2.13 -7.88 -11.59
C ASN A 56 1.86 -8.35 -10.15
N VAL A 57 1.01 -7.65 -9.42
CA VAL A 57 0.64 -7.98 -8.03
C VAL A 57 -0.51 -8.98 -8.03
N ARG A 58 -0.36 -10.08 -7.29
CA ARG A 58 -1.40 -11.12 -7.17
C ARG A 58 -2.55 -10.69 -6.26
N VAL A 59 -2.24 -10.04 -5.14
CA VAL A 59 -3.24 -9.60 -4.15
C VAL A 59 -2.83 -8.25 -3.57
N THR A 60 -3.79 -7.33 -3.44
CA THR A 60 -3.61 -6.08 -2.71
C THR A 60 -4.55 -6.05 -1.51
N GLN A 61 -4.00 -5.79 -0.32
CA GLN A 61 -4.76 -5.63 0.92
C GLN A 61 -4.61 -4.21 1.45
N VAL A 62 -5.71 -3.62 1.93
CA VAL A 62 -5.75 -2.29 2.56
C VAL A 62 -6.45 -2.40 3.89
N SER A 63 -5.81 -1.95 4.97
CA SER A 63 -6.42 -1.92 6.30
C SER A 63 -5.98 -0.73 7.12
N ALA A 64 -6.87 -0.25 8.00
CA ALA A 64 -6.53 0.78 8.97
C ALA A 64 -5.35 0.32 9.83
N TYR A 65 -4.36 1.20 9.98
CA TYR A 65 -3.16 0.91 10.75
C TYR A 65 -3.21 1.65 12.08
N HIS A 66 -3.30 0.88 13.15
CA HIS A 66 -3.22 1.40 14.50
C HIS A 66 -1.83 1.11 15.05
N ARG A 67 -0.97 2.13 15.06
CA ARG A 67 0.34 2.03 15.71
C ARG A 67 0.11 1.74 17.20
N LYS A 68 0.45 0.53 17.66
CA LYS A 68 0.50 0.25 19.10
C LYS A 68 1.55 1.20 19.70
N LYS A 69 1.12 2.19 20.48
CA LYS A 69 2.04 2.94 21.33
C LYS A 69 2.63 1.92 22.31
N LYS A 70 3.96 1.77 22.26
CA LYS A 70 4.71 1.06 23.28
C LYS A 70 4.91 2.00 24.46
#